data_AF-K9X5E2-F1
#
_entry.id   AF-K9X5E2-F1
#
_cell.length_a   1.000
_cell.length_b   1.000
_cell.length_c   1.000
_cell.angle_alpha   90.00
_cell.angle_beta   90.00
_cell.angle_gamma   90.00
#
_symmetry.space_group_name_H-M   'P 1'
#
loop_
_entity.id
_entity.type
_entity.pdbx_description
1 polymer ?
#
loop_
_entity_poly.entity_id
_entity_poly.type
_entity_poly.pdbx_seq_one_letter_code
_entity_poly.pdbx_strand_id
1 'polypeptide(L)'
;MDIHSLMQKFTELGYVTVGRGPKHPESPSLELQKEIDSFLEQYSFLRKDPGYIDFLEYYSGAMVDWPKGELVIAIFGFLEEISFHLIKDGGEVIDDDGFYAFCTSVVRVGEGQDMENESIGLGYTFDATGTRRWGVYRSIEGGECEWYCDSFLEWLEKLIDKNGLLV
;
A
#
# COMPACT_ATOMS: atom_id res chain seq x y z
N MET A 1 -2.07 11.63 -13.80
CA MET A 1 -1.80 11.95 -12.38
C MET A 1 -0.36 11.57 -12.11
N ASP A 2 0.39 12.37 -11.37
CA ASP A 2 1.75 12.01 -10.97
C ASP A 2 1.79 11.63 -9.48
N ILE A 3 2.71 10.74 -9.13
CA ILE A 3 2.84 10.24 -7.75
C ILE A 3 3.17 11.36 -6.76
N HIS A 4 3.96 12.37 -7.17
CA HIS A 4 4.42 13.42 -6.28
C HIS A 4 3.28 14.32 -5.82
N SER A 5 2.41 14.74 -6.73
CA SER A 5 1.21 15.50 -6.42
C SER A 5 0.27 14.73 -5.48
N LEU A 6 0.12 13.42 -5.67
CA LEU A 6 -0.70 12.60 -4.78
C LEU A 6 -0.07 12.43 -3.41
N MET A 7 1.22 12.14 -3.34
CA MET A 7 1.91 11.96 -2.06
C MET A 7 1.98 13.27 -1.27
N GLN A 8 2.09 14.43 -1.94
CA GLN A 8 1.94 15.72 -1.28
C GLN A 8 0.57 15.83 -0.59
N LYS A 9 -0.53 15.61 -1.33
CA LYS A 9 -1.88 15.61 -0.74
C LYS A 9 -2.04 14.56 0.36
N PHE A 10 -1.43 13.39 0.19
CA PHE A 10 -1.47 12.32 1.17
C PHE A 10 -0.84 12.75 2.50
N THR A 11 0.31 13.45 2.47
CA THR A 11 0.94 14.00 3.68
C THR A 11 0.10 15.08 4.38
N GLU A 12 -0.80 15.75 3.65
CA GLU A 12 -1.70 16.77 4.22
C GLU A 12 -2.81 16.18 5.10
N LEU A 13 -3.00 14.85 5.09
CA LEU A 13 -3.93 14.16 6.00
C LEU A 13 -3.49 14.22 7.48
N GLY A 14 -2.26 14.67 7.76
CA GLY A 14 -1.77 15.03 9.10
C GLY A 14 -1.39 13.86 10.03
N TYR A 15 -1.76 12.63 9.65
CA TYR A 15 -1.52 11.40 10.42
C TYR A 15 -0.75 10.37 9.61
N VAL A 16 0.15 10.85 8.76
CA VAL A 16 0.82 10.05 7.75
C VAL A 16 2.33 10.06 7.98
N THR A 17 2.92 8.89 7.93
CA THR A 17 4.36 8.69 7.83
C THR A 17 4.66 8.21 6.42
N VAL A 18 5.54 8.92 5.71
CA VAL A 18 5.96 8.56 4.35
C VAL A 18 7.46 8.33 4.34
N GLY A 19 7.87 7.26 3.69
CA GLY A 19 9.28 6.91 3.55
C GLY A 19 10.02 7.72 2.51
N ARG A 20 11.29 7.39 2.40
CA ARG A 20 12.22 7.99 1.45
C ARG A 20 12.91 6.88 0.70
N GLY A 21 12.57 6.75 -0.58
CA GLY A 21 13.18 5.77 -1.45
C GLY A 21 14.52 6.22 -2.03
N PRO A 22 15.17 5.36 -2.84
CA PRO A 22 16.46 5.66 -3.46
C PRO A 22 16.43 6.87 -4.41
N LYS A 23 15.24 7.25 -4.91
CA LYS A 23 15.06 8.41 -5.80
C LYS A 23 14.45 9.62 -5.09
N HIS A 24 14.22 9.57 -3.77
CA HIS A 24 13.62 10.69 -3.04
C HIS A 24 14.39 12.00 -3.29
N PRO A 25 13.72 13.11 -3.69
CA PRO A 25 14.40 14.29 -4.25
C PRO A 25 15.31 15.02 -3.27
N GLU A 26 14.96 15.03 -1.99
CA GLU A 26 15.70 15.80 -0.97
C GLU A 26 16.70 14.96 -0.16
N SER A 27 16.50 13.63 -0.11
CA SER A 27 17.17 12.75 0.85
C SER A 27 17.05 11.29 0.39
N PRO A 28 17.72 10.91 -0.70
CA PRO A 28 17.64 9.56 -1.27
C PRO A 28 18.30 8.52 -0.37
N SER A 29 17.63 7.37 -0.17
CA SER A 29 18.16 6.18 0.49
C SER A 29 18.73 5.20 -0.54
N LEU A 30 19.93 5.50 -1.04
CA LEU A 30 20.57 4.78 -2.16
C LEU A 30 20.79 3.29 -1.89
N GLU A 31 20.94 2.91 -0.63
CA GLU A 31 21.08 1.53 -0.18
C GLU A 31 19.90 0.63 -0.57
N LEU A 32 18.70 1.19 -0.73
CA LEU A 32 17.49 0.47 -1.10
C LEU A 32 17.43 0.09 -2.59
N GLN A 33 18.21 0.76 -3.45
CA GLN A 33 18.09 0.58 -4.90
C GLN A 33 18.30 -0.87 -5.32
N LYS A 34 19.34 -1.52 -4.77
CA LYS A 34 19.64 -2.92 -5.10
C LYS A 34 18.50 -3.87 -4.70
N GLU A 35 17.86 -3.57 -3.58
CA GLU A 35 16.77 -4.36 -3.04
C GLU A 35 15.51 -4.21 -3.90
N ILE A 36 15.15 -2.98 -4.24
CA ILE A 36 14.05 -2.67 -5.16
C ILE A 36 14.29 -3.30 -6.54
N ASP A 37 15.49 -3.18 -7.10
CA ASP A 37 15.83 -3.77 -8.40
C ASP A 37 15.64 -5.29 -8.39
N SER A 38 16.20 -5.97 -7.38
CA SER A 38 16.06 -7.43 -7.22
C SER A 38 14.60 -7.84 -7.06
N PHE A 39 13.83 -7.06 -6.29
CA PHE A 39 12.40 -7.26 -6.11
C PHE A 39 11.63 -7.11 -7.43
N LEU A 40 11.90 -6.09 -8.23
CA LEU A 40 11.21 -5.86 -9.52
C LEU A 40 11.65 -6.80 -10.64
N GLU A 41 12.81 -7.45 -10.50
CA GLU A 41 13.20 -8.59 -11.34
C GLU A 41 12.36 -9.83 -10.99
N GLN A 42 12.21 -10.13 -9.70
CA GLN A 42 11.39 -11.25 -9.22
C GLN A 42 9.90 -11.05 -9.55
N TYR A 43 9.36 -9.86 -9.30
CA TYR A 43 7.94 -9.52 -9.46
C TYR A 43 7.72 -8.65 -10.70
N SER A 44 8.22 -9.10 -11.85
CA SER A 44 8.20 -8.33 -13.10
C SER A 44 6.80 -7.90 -13.59
N PHE A 45 5.73 -8.56 -13.16
CA PHE A 45 4.34 -8.16 -13.50
C PHE A 45 3.98 -6.77 -12.95
N LEU A 46 4.62 -6.33 -11.86
CA LEU A 46 4.38 -5.00 -11.27
C LEU A 46 4.77 -3.86 -12.22
N ARG A 47 5.62 -4.12 -13.23
CA ARG A 47 5.99 -3.14 -14.26
C ARG A 47 4.80 -2.69 -15.12
N LYS A 48 3.66 -3.38 -15.03
CA LYS A 48 2.38 -2.95 -15.65
C LYS A 48 1.76 -1.73 -14.95
N ASP A 49 2.17 -1.39 -13.72
CA ASP A 49 1.73 -0.19 -13.00
C ASP A 49 2.94 0.72 -12.66
N PRO A 50 3.31 1.66 -13.57
CA PRO A 50 4.40 2.57 -13.34
C PRO A 50 4.23 3.44 -12.09
N GLY A 51 3.00 3.75 -11.69
CA GLY A 51 2.74 4.56 -10.51
C GLY A 51 3.14 3.87 -9.21
N TYR A 52 2.92 2.54 -9.13
CA TYR A 52 3.42 1.75 -8.02
C TYR A 52 4.96 1.64 -8.02
N ILE A 53 5.58 1.52 -9.19
CA ILE A 53 7.05 1.54 -9.30
C ILE A 53 7.62 2.86 -8.79
N ASP A 54 7.08 3.98 -9.25
CA ASP A 54 7.50 5.30 -8.79
C ASP A 54 7.28 5.44 -7.28
N PHE A 55 6.17 4.93 -6.73
CA PHE A 55 5.95 4.90 -5.29
C PHE A 55 7.07 4.17 -4.54
N LEU A 56 7.44 2.97 -4.98
CA LEU A 56 8.50 2.18 -4.35
C LEU A 56 9.86 2.90 -4.44
N GLU A 57 10.18 3.51 -5.59
CA GLU A 57 11.47 4.16 -5.81
C GLU A 57 11.62 5.52 -5.12
N TYR A 58 10.53 6.28 -4.96
CA TYR A 58 10.58 7.61 -4.35
C TYR A 58 10.22 7.62 -2.87
N TYR A 59 9.32 6.74 -2.44
CA TYR A 59 8.76 6.75 -1.09
C TYR A 59 9.01 5.46 -0.32
N SER A 60 9.17 4.31 -0.98
CA SER A 60 9.55 3.04 -0.35
C SER A 60 8.70 2.62 0.87
N GLY A 61 7.43 3.02 0.89
CA GLY A 61 6.49 2.70 1.96
C GLY A 61 5.80 3.93 2.53
N ALA A 62 4.59 3.73 3.05
CA ALA A 62 3.83 4.78 3.70
C ALA A 62 2.81 4.19 4.68
N MET A 63 2.46 4.95 5.71
CA MET A 63 1.51 4.53 6.72
C MET A 63 0.60 5.68 7.13
N VAL A 64 -0.67 5.36 7.37
CA VAL A 64 -1.63 6.23 8.04
C VAL A 64 -1.94 5.63 9.40
N ASP A 65 -1.86 6.44 10.45
CA ASP A 65 -2.24 6.06 11.81
C ASP A 65 -3.14 7.15 12.42
N TRP A 66 -4.45 7.01 12.24
CA TRP A 66 -5.41 8.00 12.73
C TRP A 66 -5.32 8.17 14.25
N PRO A 67 -5.62 9.38 14.78
CA PRO A 67 -5.66 9.60 16.21
C PRO A 67 -6.58 8.57 16.87
N LYS A 68 -6.08 7.93 17.93
CA LYS A 68 -6.78 6.88 18.70
C LYS A 68 -6.90 5.53 17.97
N GLY A 69 -6.26 5.34 16.83
CA GLY A 69 -6.17 4.06 16.13
C GLY A 69 -7.48 3.63 15.46
N GLU A 70 -8.35 4.58 15.13
CA GLU A 70 -9.64 4.34 14.44
C GLU A 70 -9.44 3.82 13.01
N LEU A 71 -8.33 4.20 12.38
CA LEU A 71 -7.92 3.77 11.05
C LEU A 71 -6.41 3.59 11.03
N VAL A 72 -5.98 2.43 10.58
CA VAL A 72 -4.57 2.16 10.25
C VAL A 72 -4.51 1.72 8.80
N ILE A 73 -3.63 2.33 8.01
CA ILE A 73 -3.34 1.90 6.64
C ILE A 73 -1.84 1.70 6.52
N ALA A 74 -1.41 0.53 6.07
CA ALA A 74 -0.02 0.24 5.76
C ALA A 74 0.11 -0.01 4.26
N ILE A 75 0.85 0.86 3.57
CA ILE A 75 1.24 0.70 2.17
C ILE A 75 2.66 0.16 2.17
N PHE A 76 2.82 -1.07 1.72
CA PHE A 76 4.03 -1.85 1.92
C PHE A 76 5.21 -1.29 1.12
N GLY A 77 6.42 -1.49 1.65
CA GLY A 77 7.62 -0.94 1.06
C GLY A 77 8.89 -1.61 1.56
N PHE A 78 9.98 -0.84 1.63
CA PHE A 78 11.33 -1.34 1.96
C PHE A 78 11.90 -0.69 3.23
N LEU A 79 11.06 -0.01 3.99
CA LEU A 79 11.42 0.66 5.25
C LEU A 79 10.60 0.04 6.39
N GLU A 80 11.29 -0.75 7.23
CA GLU A 80 10.71 -1.51 8.35
C GLU A 80 10.06 -0.59 9.39
N GLU A 81 10.58 0.64 9.52
CA GLU A 81 10.11 1.62 10.49
C GLU A 81 8.79 2.31 10.08
N ILE A 82 8.31 2.07 8.86
CA ILE A 82 7.14 2.75 8.30
C ILE A 82 5.99 1.79 8.09
N SER A 83 6.25 0.65 7.48
CA SER A 83 5.20 -0.29 7.06
C SER A 83 5.77 -1.70 6.98
N PHE A 84 4.93 -2.66 6.59
CA PHE A 84 5.40 -4.01 6.32
C PHE A 84 6.48 -4.01 5.23
N HIS A 85 7.61 -4.62 5.55
CA HIS A 85 8.76 -4.70 4.68
C HIS A 85 8.59 -5.88 3.70
N LEU A 86 8.53 -5.57 2.41
CA LEU A 86 8.16 -6.50 1.33
C LEU A 86 9.01 -7.78 1.23
N ILE A 87 10.28 -7.74 1.63
CA ILE A 87 11.18 -8.92 1.58
C ILE A 87 11.37 -9.59 2.95
N LYS A 88 11.60 -8.80 4.01
CA LYS A 88 12.11 -9.31 5.29
C LYS A 88 11.04 -9.89 6.20
N ASP A 89 9.80 -9.41 6.10
CA ASP A 89 8.74 -9.83 7.01
C ASP A 89 8.11 -11.19 6.65
N GLY A 90 8.69 -11.90 5.66
CA GLY A 90 8.62 -13.36 5.54
C GLY A 90 7.25 -13.95 5.20
N GLY A 91 6.24 -13.13 4.91
CA GLY A 91 4.94 -13.57 4.41
C GLY A 91 4.98 -13.93 2.93
N GLU A 92 4.14 -14.88 2.50
CA GLU A 92 3.82 -15.05 1.08
C GLU A 92 3.14 -13.77 0.59
N VAL A 93 3.88 -12.98 -0.18
CA VAL A 93 3.36 -11.70 -0.71
C VAL A 93 2.31 -11.95 -1.80
N ILE A 94 2.31 -13.16 -2.38
CA ILE A 94 1.32 -13.65 -3.33
C ILE A 94 0.58 -14.82 -2.69
N ASP A 95 -0.75 -14.74 -2.60
CA ASP A 95 -1.57 -15.83 -2.06
C ASP A 95 -1.77 -17.01 -3.04
N ASP A 96 -2.45 -18.05 -2.58
CA ASP A 96 -2.76 -19.25 -3.37
C ASP A 96 -3.57 -18.97 -4.66
N ASP A 97 -4.32 -17.85 -4.69
CA ASP A 97 -5.12 -17.42 -5.84
C ASP A 97 -4.34 -16.51 -6.81
N GLY A 98 -3.08 -16.20 -6.47
CA GLY A 98 -2.16 -15.40 -7.25
C GLY A 98 -2.38 -13.89 -7.12
N PHE A 99 -2.90 -13.42 -5.99
CA PHE A 99 -2.99 -12.00 -5.67
C PHE A 99 -1.79 -11.53 -4.85
N TYR A 100 -1.09 -10.52 -5.37
CA TYR A 100 0.02 -9.86 -4.69
C TYR A 100 -0.49 -8.74 -3.78
N ALA A 101 -0.28 -8.82 -2.46
CA ALA A 101 -0.68 -7.77 -1.53
C ALA A 101 0.32 -6.61 -1.50
N PHE A 102 -0.19 -5.38 -1.61
CA PHE A 102 0.63 -4.17 -1.50
C PHE A 102 0.15 -3.22 -0.39
N CYS A 103 -1.06 -3.41 0.12
CA CYS A 103 -1.59 -2.60 1.21
C CYS A 103 -2.62 -3.38 2.04
N THR A 104 -2.61 -3.11 3.34
CA THR A 104 -3.69 -3.46 4.25
C THR A 104 -4.22 -2.21 4.95
N SER A 105 -5.50 -2.22 5.29
CA SER A 105 -6.09 -1.22 6.17
C SER A 105 -7.01 -1.86 7.18
N VAL A 106 -7.06 -1.30 8.39
CA VAL A 106 -7.95 -1.74 9.47
C VAL A 106 -8.75 -0.53 9.93
N VAL A 107 -10.07 -0.65 9.88
CA VAL A 107 -11.02 0.35 10.39
C VAL A 107 -11.63 -0.19 11.67
N ARG A 108 -11.57 0.55 12.78
CA ARG A 108 -12.31 0.21 14.00
C ARG A 108 -13.73 0.76 13.91
N VAL A 109 -14.73 -0.09 14.14
CA VAL A 109 -16.17 0.24 14.00
C VAL A 109 -16.93 0.36 15.32
N GLY A 110 -16.26 0.20 16.47
CA GLY A 110 -16.89 0.28 17.80
C GLY A 110 -16.63 1.58 18.56
N GLU A 111 -17.60 1.99 19.41
CA GLU A 111 -17.44 3.06 20.40
C GLU A 111 -17.15 2.46 21.80
N GLY A 112 -16.06 2.86 22.47
CA GLY A 112 -15.82 2.52 23.90
C GLY A 112 -14.57 1.70 24.21
N GLN A 113 -14.53 1.01 25.37
CA GLN A 113 -13.36 0.24 25.84
C GLN A 113 -13.25 -1.17 25.25
N ASP A 114 -14.29 -1.67 24.54
CA ASP A 114 -14.32 -2.99 23.91
C ASP A 114 -13.90 -2.97 22.42
N MET A 115 -13.08 -1.99 22.02
CA MET A 115 -12.63 -1.78 20.62
C MET A 115 -11.84 -2.95 20.00
N GLU A 116 -11.40 -3.94 20.79
CA GLU A 116 -10.59 -5.05 20.26
C GLU A 116 -11.40 -6.03 19.38
N ASN A 117 -12.75 -5.99 19.42
CA ASN A 117 -13.59 -6.99 18.75
C ASN A 117 -14.35 -6.48 17.50
N GLU A 118 -14.28 -5.20 17.18
CA GLU A 118 -15.03 -4.60 16.06
C GLU A 118 -14.07 -3.86 15.13
N SER A 119 -13.29 -4.62 14.34
CA SER A 119 -12.48 -4.07 13.26
C SER A 119 -12.87 -4.67 11.92
N ILE A 120 -12.80 -3.86 10.86
CA ILE A 120 -12.93 -4.28 9.47
C ILE A 120 -11.56 -4.19 8.81
N GLY A 121 -11.00 -5.33 8.44
CA GLY A 121 -9.79 -5.44 7.63
C GLY A 121 -10.12 -5.34 6.15
N LEU A 122 -9.36 -4.52 5.43
CA LEU A 122 -9.38 -4.45 3.97
C LEU A 122 -7.98 -4.80 3.45
N GLY A 123 -7.93 -5.63 2.42
CA GLY A 123 -6.72 -5.94 1.67
C GLY A 123 -6.78 -5.31 0.29
N TYR A 124 -5.65 -4.80 -0.20
CA TYR A 124 -5.51 -4.32 -1.57
C TYR A 124 -4.38 -5.04 -2.27
N THR A 125 -4.70 -5.58 -3.45
CA THR A 125 -3.84 -6.52 -4.16
C THR A 125 -3.76 -6.23 -5.67
N PHE A 126 -2.75 -6.79 -6.33
CA PHE A 126 -2.64 -6.88 -7.79
C PHE A 126 -2.77 -8.33 -8.25
N ASP A 127 -3.29 -8.58 -9.45
CA ASP A 127 -3.24 -9.91 -10.07
C ASP A 127 -1.81 -10.24 -10.54
N ALA A 128 -1.13 -11.15 -9.84
CA ALA A 128 0.20 -11.62 -10.21
C ALA A 128 0.17 -12.67 -11.33
N THR A 129 -0.98 -13.33 -11.55
CA THR A 129 -1.12 -14.40 -12.55
C THR A 129 -1.12 -13.86 -13.98
N GLY A 130 -1.58 -12.63 -14.18
CA GLY A 130 -1.80 -12.03 -15.49
C GLY A 130 -3.00 -12.61 -16.25
N THR A 131 -3.85 -13.41 -15.59
CA THR A 131 -5.05 -14.01 -16.19
C THR A 131 -6.30 -13.17 -15.99
N ARG A 132 -6.28 -12.24 -15.02
CA ARG A 132 -7.41 -11.36 -14.69
C ARG A 132 -7.22 -9.98 -15.31
N ARG A 133 -8.25 -9.13 -15.21
CA ARG A 133 -8.15 -7.71 -15.60
C ARG A 133 -7.05 -7.07 -14.76
N TRP A 134 -6.14 -6.33 -15.38
CA TRP A 134 -5.14 -5.55 -14.63
C TRP A 134 -5.83 -4.43 -13.82
N GLY A 135 -5.32 -4.18 -12.63
CA GLY A 135 -5.83 -3.16 -11.72
C GLY A 135 -5.65 -3.58 -10.27
N VAL A 136 -6.14 -2.73 -9.36
CA VAL A 136 -6.20 -3.00 -7.93
C VAL A 136 -7.46 -3.80 -7.63
N TYR A 137 -7.29 -4.86 -6.86
CA TYR A 137 -8.37 -5.66 -6.27
C TYR A 137 -8.49 -5.33 -4.79
N ARG A 138 -9.69 -5.50 -4.23
CA ARG A 138 -9.99 -5.29 -2.81
C ARG A 138 -10.63 -6.54 -2.22
N SER A 139 -10.24 -6.90 -1.01
CA SER A 139 -10.93 -7.89 -0.19
C SER A 139 -11.35 -7.28 1.15
N ILE A 140 -12.41 -7.83 1.75
CA ILE A 140 -12.90 -7.46 3.08
C ILE A 140 -12.77 -8.70 3.96
N GLU A 141 -12.14 -8.57 5.13
CA GLU A 141 -11.95 -9.69 6.09
C GLU A 141 -11.29 -10.93 5.46
N GLY A 142 -10.38 -10.74 4.50
CA GLY A 142 -9.74 -11.85 3.78
C GLY A 142 -10.69 -12.65 2.89
N GLY A 143 -11.87 -12.11 2.57
CA GLY A 143 -12.82 -12.68 1.61
C GLY A 143 -12.33 -12.60 0.16
N GLU A 144 -13.25 -12.86 -0.77
CA GLU A 144 -12.96 -12.85 -2.21
C GLU A 144 -12.42 -11.48 -2.66
N CYS A 145 -11.37 -11.51 -3.50
CA CYS A 145 -10.81 -10.31 -4.11
C CYS A 145 -11.69 -9.84 -5.28
N GLU A 146 -12.28 -8.66 -5.14
CA GLU A 146 -13.09 -8.00 -6.17
C GLU A 146 -12.27 -6.92 -6.90
N TRP A 147 -12.47 -6.78 -8.21
CA TRP A 147 -11.82 -5.71 -8.98
C TRP A 147 -12.30 -4.33 -8.49
N TYR A 148 -11.38 -3.42 -8.16
CA TYR A 148 -11.69 -2.15 -7.51
C TYR A 148 -11.41 -0.93 -8.40
N CYS A 149 -10.20 -0.80 -8.96
CA CYS A 149 -9.84 0.31 -9.86
C CYS A 149 -8.66 -0.02 -10.79
N ASP A 150 -8.35 0.85 -11.75
CA ASP A 150 -7.45 0.51 -12.87
C ASP A 150 -5.96 0.58 -12.52
N SER A 151 -5.57 1.34 -11.48
CA SER A 151 -4.15 1.52 -11.12
C SER A 151 -3.94 1.90 -9.67
N PHE A 152 -2.68 1.81 -9.22
CA PHE A 152 -2.23 2.30 -7.92
C PHE A 152 -2.49 3.79 -7.72
N LEU A 153 -2.25 4.63 -8.73
CA LEU A 153 -2.47 6.07 -8.61
C LEU A 153 -3.96 6.41 -8.47
N GLU A 154 -4.82 5.69 -9.17
CA GLU A 154 -6.27 5.85 -9.01
C GLU A 154 -6.73 5.38 -7.61
N TRP A 155 -6.18 4.26 -7.11
CA TRP A 155 -6.43 3.80 -5.76
C TRP A 155 -6.01 4.84 -4.71
N LEU A 156 -4.79 5.38 -4.85
CA LEU A 156 -4.25 6.39 -3.94
C LEU A 156 -5.06 7.69 -3.98
N GLU A 157 -5.53 8.11 -5.16
CA GLU A 157 -6.45 9.25 -5.28
C GLU A 157 -7.75 8.99 -4.51
N LYS A 158 -8.40 7.82 -4.71
CA LYS A 158 -9.61 7.47 -3.96
C LYS A 158 -9.36 7.44 -2.46
N LEU A 159 -8.19 6.93 -2.03
CA LEU A 159 -7.79 6.92 -0.62
C LEU A 159 -7.76 8.35 -0.05
N ILE A 160 -7.10 9.26 -0.76
CA ILE A 160 -6.98 10.68 -0.36
C ILE A 160 -8.35 11.36 -0.35
N ASP A 161 -9.15 11.20 -1.41
CA ASP A 161 -10.47 11.83 -1.54
C ASP A 161 -11.46 11.39 -0.44
N LYS A 162 -11.24 10.20 0.12
CA LYS A 162 -12.02 9.65 1.24
C LYS A 162 -11.37 9.88 2.60
N ASN A 163 -10.30 10.67 2.68
CA ASN A 163 -9.51 10.88 3.89
C ASN A 163 -9.02 9.56 4.54
N GLY A 164 -8.74 8.54 3.74
CA GLY A 164 -8.33 7.21 4.21
C GLY A 164 -9.47 6.20 4.39
N LEU A 165 -10.74 6.62 4.35
CA LEU A 165 -11.89 5.75 4.60
C LEU A 165 -12.38 5.04 3.33
N LEU A 166 -11.75 3.91 2.97
CA LEU A 166 -12.10 3.10 1.79
C LEU A 166 -13.04 1.92 2.10
N VAL A 167 -13.99 2.12 3.01
CA VAL A 167 -15.10 1.18 3.27
C VAL A 167 -16.06 1.14 2.07
#